data_AF-A0A7Y5SKM6-F1
#
_entry.id   AF-A0A7Y5SKM6-F1
#
_cell.length_a   1.000
_cell.length_b   1.000
_cell.length_c   1.000
_cell.angle_alpha   90.00
_cell.angle_beta   90.00
_cell.angle_gamma   90.00
#
_symmetry.space_group_name_H-M   'P 1'
#
loop_
_entity.id
_entity.type
_entity.pdbx_description
1 polymer ?
#
loop_
_entity_poly.entity_id
_entity_poly.type
_entity_poly.pdbx_seq_one_letter_code
_entity_poly.pdbx_strand_id
1 'polypeptide(L)'
;MEIDPEAALREALAVALDGTASRETRWTCVSLLLHAREPHYVKKLLPLLQDESPGRFEDQKLCDEAARAIGEICAVLDPKKPDHAEAIQLAREALNEMLRGPRGLAAVESLAQMEGDEPRQAEFLVQVASDRSLAFTTRRRALERIARSGDRSSVKKLLPLLDDTTKPRHELLSIADHAANTAAELLDRKRPVDYSTPAAARAEIIQRVRAWVEDE
;
A
#
# COMPACT_ATOMS: atom_id res chain seq x y z
N MET A 1 -3.40 38.11 24.82
CA MET A 1 -2.88 36.74 24.81
C MET A 1 -3.29 36.18 23.46
N GLU A 2 -2.40 36.25 22.47
CA GLU A 2 -2.66 35.63 21.16
C GLU A 2 -2.66 34.12 21.36
N ILE A 3 -3.80 33.49 21.09
CA ILE A 3 -3.89 32.04 21.02
C ILE A 3 -3.19 31.67 19.71
N ASP A 4 -2.10 30.92 19.80
CA ASP A 4 -1.50 30.30 18.62
C ASP A 4 -2.52 29.31 18.04
N PRO A 5 -3.12 29.60 16.88
CA PRO A 5 -4.15 28.76 16.29
C PRO A 5 -3.60 27.37 15.94
N GLU A 6 -2.29 27.23 15.73
CA GLU A 6 -1.65 25.95 15.47
C GLU A 6 -1.51 25.12 16.75
N ALA A 7 -1.19 25.74 17.88
CA ALA A 7 -1.20 25.10 19.19
C ALA A 7 -2.61 24.64 19.60
N ALA A 8 -3.62 25.48 19.36
CA ALA A 8 -5.02 25.14 19.64
C ALA A 8 -5.52 23.98 18.75
N LEU A 9 -5.12 23.96 17.48
CA LEU A 9 -5.41 22.86 16.57
C LEU A 9 -4.70 21.56 17.01
N ARG A 10 -3.44 21.64 17.46
CA ARG A 10 -2.68 20.50 17.99
C ARG A 10 -3.33 19.88 19.24
N GLU A 11 -3.87 20.69 20.14
CA GLU A 11 -4.63 20.21 21.30
C GLU A 11 -5.97 19.59 20.89
N ALA A 12 -6.74 20.27 20.03
CA ALA A 12 -8.04 19.78 19.58
C ALA A 12 -7.92 18.44 18.85
N LEU A 13 -6.90 18.27 18.01
CA LEU A 13 -6.63 17.02 17.30
C LEU A 13 -6.11 15.92 18.23
N ALA A 14 -5.28 16.25 19.22
CA ALA A 14 -4.78 15.26 20.18
C ALA A 14 -5.91 14.71 21.05
N VAL A 15 -6.77 15.59 21.58
CA VAL A 15 -7.96 15.19 22.36
C VAL A 15 -8.93 14.38 21.50
N ALA A 16 -9.11 14.78 20.23
CA ALA A 16 -9.98 14.06 19.33
C ALA A 16 -9.46 12.68 18.92
N LEU A 17 -8.15 12.38 19.09
CA LEU A 17 -7.54 11.10 18.71
C LEU A 17 -7.27 10.17 19.90
N ASP A 18 -7.30 10.66 21.14
CA ASP A 18 -7.05 9.98 22.42
C ASP A 18 -8.12 8.92 22.82
N GLY A 19 -8.83 8.35 21.86
CA GLY A 19 -9.81 7.26 22.10
C GLY A 19 -11.07 7.63 22.89
N THR A 20 -11.10 8.79 23.55
CA THR A 20 -12.27 9.32 24.29
C THR A 20 -13.29 10.02 23.38
N ALA A 21 -12.86 10.44 22.19
CA ALA A 21 -13.70 11.07 21.19
C ALA A 21 -14.47 10.05 20.34
N SER A 22 -15.62 10.48 19.80
CA SER A 22 -16.42 9.62 18.92
C SER A 22 -15.66 9.22 17.66
N ARG A 23 -16.08 8.12 17.02
CA ARG A 23 -15.51 7.64 15.76
C ARG A 23 -15.58 8.69 14.65
N GLU A 24 -16.73 9.35 14.51
CA GLU A 24 -16.94 10.40 13.52
C GLU A 24 -16.00 11.59 13.75
N THR A 25 -15.72 11.91 15.02
CA THR A 25 -14.76 12.96 15.37
C THR A 25 -13.35 12.54 14.96
N ARG A 26 -12.92 11.32 15.33
CA ARG A 26 -11.63 10.76 14.91
C ARG A 26 -11.47 10.73 13.39
N TRP A 27 -12.48 10.26 12.66
CA TRP A 27 -12.48 10.23 11.19
C TRP A 27 -12.33 11.62 10.57
N THR A 28 -13.10 12.58 11.09
CA THR A 28 -13.03 13.98 10.64
C THR A 28 -11.64 14.55 10.89
N CYS A 29 -11.04 14.25 12.05
CA CYS A 29 -9.68 14.67 12.37
C CYS A 29 -8.65 14.07 11.40
N VAL A 30 -8.69 12.75 11.11
CA VAL A 30 -7.81 12.14 10.10
C VAL A 30 -7.96 12.84 8.74
N SER A 31 -9.20 13.11 8.32
CA SER A 31 -9.49 13.78 7.05
C SER A 31 -8.92 15.21 7.02
N LEU A 32 -9.04 15.98 8.11
CA LEU A 32 -8.50 17.34 8.20
C LEU A 32 -6.96 17.36 8.23
N LEU A 33 -6.36 16.39 8.93
CA LEU A 33 -4.92 16.24 9.04
C LEU A 33 -4.24 16.00 7.70
N LEU A 34 -4.86 15.19 6.84
CA LEU A 34 -4.40 14.94 5.47
C LEU A 34 -4.25 16.24 4.66
N HIS A 35 -5.20 17.17 4.79
CA HIS A 35 -5.18 18.42 4.04
C HIS A 35 -4.08 19.38 4.49
N ALA A 36 -3.64 19.27 5.76
CA ALA A 36 -2.71 20.20 6.34
C ALA A 36 -1.24 19.88 6.01
N ARG A 37 -0.91 18.62 5.64
CA ARG A 37 0.39 18.22 5.06
C ARG A 37 1.64 18.60 5.87
N GLU A 38 1.53 18.56 7.20
CA GLU A 38 2.64 18.87 8.10
C GLU A 38 3.28 17.62 8.72
N PRO A 39 4.62 17.58 8.92
CA PRO A 39 5.33 16.43 9.49
C PRO A 39 4.82 16.04 10.88
N HIS A 40 4.46 17.01 11.73
CA HIS A 40 4.02 16.74 13.09
C HIS A 40 2.70 15.97 13.16
N TYR A 41 1.89 15.98 12.09
CA TYR A 41 0.65 15.21 12.03
C TYR A 41 0.87 13.71 11.85
N VAL A 42 2.00 13.31 11.26
CA VAL A 42 2.38 11.89 11.21
C VAL A 42 2.40 11.32 12.62
N LYS A 43 3.12 11.97 13.55
CA LYS A 43 3.23 11.54 14.96
C LYS A 43 1.87 11.47 15.66
N LYS A 44 0.90 12.30 15.28
CA LYS A 44 -0.46 12.30 15.83
C LYS A 44 -1.31 11.14 15.32
N LEU A 45 -1.04 10.66 14.12
CA LEU A 45 -1.76 9.54 13.50
C LEU A 45 -1.21 8.17 13.91
N LEU A 46 0.08 8.08 14.29
CA LEU A 46 0.72 6.80 14.68
C LEU A 46 -0.04 6.00 15.75
N PRO A 47 -0.60 6.61 16.83
CA PRO A 47 -1.33 5.85 17.83
C PRO A 47 -2.54 5.11 17.27
N LEU A 48 -3.18 5.61 16.20
CA LEU A 48 -4.29 4.91 15.53
C LEU A 48 -3.84 3.62 14.82
N LEU A 49 -2.56 3.52 14.45
CA LEU A 49 -2.00 2.31 13.84
C LEU A 49 -1.66 1.25 14.90
N GLN A 50 -1.26 1.71 16.09
CA GLN A 50 -0.85 0.89 17.22
C GLN A 50 -2.02 0.49 18.13
N ASP A 51 -3.23 0.99 17.86
CA ASP A 51 -4.43 0.59 18.61
C ASP A 51 -4.76 -0.89 18.31
N GLU A 52 -4.34 -1.73 19.25
CA GLU A 52 -4.55 -3.17 19.25
C GLU A 52 -5.97 -3.56 19.65
N SER A 53 -6.85 -2.59 19.99
CA SER A 53 -8.24 -2.86 20.41
C SER A 53 -8.91 -3.82 19.42
N PRO A 54 -9.10 -5.09 19.80
CA PRO A 54 -9.50 -6.11 18.86
C PRO A 54 -11.02 -6.04 18.72
N GLY A 55 -11.51 -5.86 17.49
CA GLY A 55 -12.77 -6.50 17.11
C GLY A 55 -13.94 -5.65 16.62
N ARG A 56 -13.78 -4.36 16.30
CA ARG A 56 -14.80 -3.67 15.48
C ARG A 56 -14.29 -3.40 14.07
N PHE A 57 -15.03 -3.89 13.08
CA PHE A 57 -14.81 -3.63 11.65
C PHE A 57 -14.64 -2.12 11.34
N GLU A 58 -15.23 -1.27 12.16
CA GLU A 58 -15.20 0.18 12.00
C GLU A 58 -13.91 0.83 12.50
N ASP A 59 -13.29 0.30 13.55
CA ASP A 59 -11.97 0.76 14.02
C ASP A 59 -10.87 0.35 13.04
N GLN A 60 -11.08 -0.77 12.33
CA GLN A 60 -10.20 -1.18 11.23
C GLN A 60 -10.21 -0.18 10.07
N LYS A 61 -11.37 0.37 9.70
CA LYS A 61 -11.45 1.40 8.64
C LYS A 61 -10.74 2.68 9.04
N LEU A 62 -10.89 3.11 10.29
CA LEU A 62 -10.19 4.31 10.79
C LEU A 62 -8.67 4.11 10.77
N CYS A 63 -8.19 2.92 11.16
CA CYS A 63 -6.79 2.55 11.09
C CYS A 63 -6.26 2.58 9.65
N ASP A 64 -6.98 1.97 8.71
CA ASP A 64 -6.63 1.97 7.29
C ASP A 64 -6.58 3.40 6.72
N GLU A 65 -7.52 4.25 7.12
CA GLU A 65 -7.56 5.66 6.71
C GLU A 65 -6.39 6.46 7.28
N ALA A 66 -6.05 6.24 8.55
CA ALA A 66 -4.88 6.85 9.18
C ALA A 66 -3.58 6.44 8.48
N ALA A 67 -3.44 5.16 8.10
CA ALA A 67 -2.29 4.68 7.35
C ALA A 67 -2.16 5.40 6.00
N ARG A 68 -3.25 5.49 5.24
CA ARG A 68 -3.28 6.24 3.97
C ARG A 68 -2.91 7.71 4.17
N ALA A 69 -3.49 8.37 5.17
CA ALA A 69 -3.18 9.75 5.48
C ALA A 69 -1.68 9.95 5.79
N ILE A 70 -1.07 9.03 6.54
CA ILE A 70 0.38 9.05 6.80
C ILE A 70 1.18 8.92 5.49
N GLY A 71 0.85 7.96 4.64
CA GLY A 71 1.52 7.76 3.35
C GLY A 71 1.43 8.99 2.45
N GLU A 72 0.24 9.56 2.32
CA GLU A 72 -0.01 10.76 1.51
C GLU A 72 0.70 12.00 2.06
N ILE A 73 0.68 12.22 3.37
CA ILE A 73 1.43 13.31 4.00
C ILE A 73 2.91 13.13 3.68
N CYS A 74 3.48 11.97 3.97
CA CYS A 74 4.88 11.65 3.78
C CYS A 74 5.35 11.80 2.32
N ALA A 75 4.50 11.45 1.35
CA ALA A 75 4.81 11.58 -0.06
C ALA A 75 4.97 13.04 -0.53
N VAL A 76 4.39 14.01 0.20
CA VAL A 76 4.42 15.44 -0.17
C VAL A 76 5.12 16.33 0.87
N LEU A 77 5.73 15.75 1.91
CA LEU A 77 6.48 16.52 2.91
C LEU A 77 7.68 17.22 2.27
N ASP A 78 7.88 18.49 2.61
CA ASP A 78 9.09 19.23 2.21
C ASP A 78 10.32 18.66 2.94
N PRO A 79 11.32 18.13 2.21
CA PRO A 79 12.55 17.58 2.80
C PRO A 79 13.36 18.58 3.62
N LYS A 80 13.10 19.89 3.48
CA LYS A 80 13.79 20.96 4.22
C LYS A 80 13.19 21.21 5.61
N LYS A 81 12.02 20.63 5.94
CA LYS A 81 11.45 20.81 7.28
C LYS A 81 12.31 20.07 8.32
N PRO A 82 12.54 20.66 9.50
CA PRO A 82 13.43 20.08 10.53
C PRO A 82 13.00 18.68 10.99
N ASP A 83 11.70 18.39 10.94
CA ASP A 83 11.13 17.12 11.42
C ASP A 83 10.86 16.11 10.29
N HIS A 84 11.24 16.42 9.04
CA HIS A 84 10.96 15.55 7.89
C HIS A 84 11.53 14.14 8.08
N ALA A 85 12.83 14.03 8.36
CA ALA A 85 13.51 12.74 8.45
C ALA A 85 12.94 11.87 9.57
N GLU A 86 12.65 12.47 10.72
CA GLU A 86 12.04 11.76 11.85
C GLU A 86 10.61 11.30 11.52
N ALA A 87 9.79 12.15 10.90
CA ALA A 87 8.43 11.80 10.50
C ALA A 87 8.40 10.63 9.50
N ILE A 88 9.27 10.66 8.48
CA ILE A 88 9.39 9.56 7.50
C ILE A 88 9.83 8.26 8.19
N GLN A 89 10.81 8.33 9.09
CA GLN A 89 11.30 7.14 9.79
C GLN A 89 10.20 6.51 10.65
N LEU A 90 9.53 7.31 11.47
CA LEU A 90 8.44 6.83 12.33
C LEU A 90 7.27 6.26 11.53
N ALA A 91 6.90 6.90 10.42
CA ALA A 91 5.88 6.40 9.50
C ALA A 91 6.29 5.04 8.91
N ARG A 92 7.53 4.89 8.44
CA ARG A 92 8.04 3.63 7.88
C ARG A 92 8.02 2.52 8.90
N GLU A 93 8.47 2.78 10.13
CA GLU A 93 8.46 1.78 11.21
C GLU A 93 7.04 1.30 11.51
N ALA A 94 6.11 2.23 11.75
CA ALA A 94 4.73 1.88 12.08
C ALA A 94 4.00 1.14 10.95
N LEU A 95 4.19 1.59 9.69
CA LEU A 95 3.58 0.92 8.54
C LEU A 95 4.20 -0.46 8.28
N ASN A 96 5.50 -0.65 8.53
CA ASN A 96 6.13 -1.97 8.42
C ASN A 96 5.61 -2.95 9.48
N GLU A 97 5.32 -2.50 10.70
CA GLU A 97 4.65 -3.34 11.69
C GLU A 97 3.22 -3.69 11.25
N MET A 98 2.46 -2.71 10.76
CA MET A 98 1.11 -2.92 10.22
C MET A 98 1.11 -3.90 9.03
N LEU A 99 2.16 -3.88 8.20
CA LEU A 99 2.35 -4.77 7.05
C LEU A 99 2.35 -6.25 7.44
N ARG A 100 2.96 -6.58 8.59
CA ARG A 100 3.04 -7.95 9.13
C ARG A 100 1.75 -8.39 9.82
N GLY A 101 0.88 -7.45 10.15
CA GLY A 101 -0.40 -7.68 10.79
C GLY A 101 -1.55 -7.96 9.81
N PRO A 102 -2.77 -8.21 10.33
CA PRO A 102 -3.98 -8.44 9.52
C PRO A 102 -4.42 -7.21 8.72
N ARG A 103 -3.84 -6.03 9.01
CA ARG A 103 -4.14 -4.74 8.38
C ARG A 103 -3.12 -4.35 7.30
N GLY A 104 -2.26 -5.27 6.84
CA GLY A 104 -1.15 -4.94 5.95
C GLY A 104 -1.53 -4.34 4.59
N LEU A 105 -2.81 -4.42 4.18
CA LEU A 105 -3.27 -3.88 2.90
C LEU A 105 -3.11 -2.35 2.77
N ALA A 106 -3.54 -1.58 3.78
CA ALA A 106 -3.40 -0.13 3.76
C ALA A 106 -1.93 0.30 3.92
N ALA A 107 -1.14 -0.50 4.66
CA ALA A 107 0.30 -0.28 4.80
C ALA A 107 1.05 -0.39 3.46
N VAL A 108 0.70 -1.37 2.60
CA VAL A 108 1.30 -1.50 1.26
C VAL A 108 1.08 -0.26 0.42
N GLU A 109 -0.16 0.24 0.38
CA GLU A 109 -0.52 1.43 -0.42
C GLU A 109 0.27 2.65 0.06
N SER A 110 0.35 2.83 1.38
CA SER A 110 0.99 3.98 2.02
C SER A 110 2.51 3.95 1.86
N LEU A 111 3.14 2.81 2.13
CA LEU A 111 4.60 2.65 1.97
C LEU A 111 5.02 2.82 0.50
N ALA A 112 4.24 2.30 -0.45
CA ALA A 112 4.52 2.50 -1.87
C ALA A 112 4.49 3.99 -2.24
N GLN A 113 3.50 4.76 -1.77
CA GLN A 113 3.46 6.21 -2.01
C GLN A 113 4.68 6.94 -1.43
N MET A 114 5.18 6.48 -0.27
CA MET A 114 6.35 7.07 0.40
C MET A 114 7.67 6.86 -0.34
N GLU A 115 7.76 5.89 -1.27
CA GLU A 115 8.96 5.70 -2.07
C GLU A 115 9.16 6.80 -3.13
N GLY A 116 8.13 7.60 -3.39
CA GLY A 116 8.19 8.75 -4.28
C GLY A 116 8.12 8.35 -5.75
N ASP A 117 9.26 8.02 -6.36
CA ASP A 117 9.33 7.75 -7.81
C ASP A 117 8.83 6.34 -8.19
N GLU A 118 8.16 6.24 -9.34
CA GLU A 118 7.59 4.97 -9.87
C GLU A 118 8.57 3.77 -9.83
N PRO A 119 9.87 3.93 -10.20
CA PRO A 119 10.83 2.83 -10.11
C PRO A 119 11.00 2.28 -8.69
N ARG A 120 11.14 3.14 -7.67
CA ARG A 120 11.27 2.70 -6.27
C ARG A 120 9.97 2.13 -5.73
N GLN A 121 8.83 2.73 -6.08
CA GLN A 121 7.51 2.16 -5.72
C GLN A 121 7.41 0.73 -6.24
N ALA A 122 7.78 0.50 -7.51
CA ALA A 122 7.74 -0.82 -8.13
C ALA A 122 8.69 -1.81 -7.45
N GLU A 123 9.90 -1.39 -7.07
CA GLU A 123 10.85 -2.24 -6.34
C GLU A 123 10.32 -2.65 -4.98
N PHE A 124 9.79 -1.71 -4.21
CA PHE A 124 9.15 -1.98 -2.93
C PHE A 124 7.98 -2.95 -3.09
N LEU A 125 7.08 -2.71 -4.04
CA LEU A 125 5.94 -3.58 -4.28
C LEU A 125 6.37 -5.00 -4.68
N VAL A 126 7.44 -5.15 -5.46
CA VAL A 126 8.00 -6.46 -5.83
C VAL A 126 8.58 -7.17 -4.60
N GLN A 127 9.27 -6.44 -3.73
CA GLN A 127 9.77 -6.99 -2.46
C GLN A 127 8.62 -7.49 -1.59
N VAL A 128 7.58 -6.67 -1.38
CA VAL A 128 6.37 -7.05 -0.62
C VAL A 128 5.71 -8.29 -1.24
N ALA A 129 5.51 -8.31 -2.56
CA ALA A 129 4.91 -9.45 -3.25
C ALA A 129 5.71 -10.76 -3.10
N SER A 130 7.01 -10.65 -2.85
CA SER A 130 7.95 -11.76 -2.71
C SER A 130 8.13 -12.23 -1.26
N ASP A 131 7.80 -11.39 -0.28
CA ASP A 131 8.04 -11.67 1.13
C ASP A 131 7.05 -12.69 1.70
N ARG A 132 7.50 -13.94 1.83
CA ARG A 132 6.70 -15.08 2.31
C ARG A 132 6.28 -14.96 3.78
N SER A 133 6.87 -14.06 4.55
CA SER A 133 6.44 -13.80 5.93
C SER A 133 5.12 -13.02 5.98
N LEU A 134 4.76 -12.33 4.90
CA LEU A 134 3.54 -11.53 4.81
C LEU A 134 2.33 -12.36 4.38
N ALA A 135 1.16 -11.96 4.91
CA ALA A 135 -0.12 -12.54 4.55
C ALA A 135 -0.36 -12.49 3.02
N PHE A 136 -1.00 -13.53 2.49
CA PHE A 136 -1.29 -13.61 1.06
C PHE A 136 -2.10 -12.41 0.55
N THR A 137 -3.04 -11.90 1.33
CA THR A 137 -3.84 -10.71 0.97
C THR A 137 -2.98 -9.46 0.78
N THR A 138 -1.98 -9.26 1.63
CA THR A 138 -0.98 -8.17 1.54
C THR A 138 -0.14 -8.31 0.29
N ARG A 139 0.44 -9.50 0.06
CA ARG A 139 1.23 -9.79 -1.14
C ARG A 139 0.42 -9.61 -2.44
N ARG A 140 -0.82 -10.10 -2.44
CA ARG A 140 -1.76 -9.96 -3.57
C ARG A 140 -2.05 -8.49 -3.88
N ARG A 141 -2.24 -7.63 -2.87
CA ARG A 141 -2.45 -6.19 -3.11
C ARG A 141 -1.22 -5.54 -3.74
N ALA A 142 -0.01 -5.90 -3.31
CA ALA A 142 1.21 -5.37 -3.92
C ALA A 142 1.29 -5.71 -5.42
N LEU A 143 0.92 -6.94 -5.78
CA LEU A 143 0.85 -7.40 -7.16
C LEU A 143 -0.22 -6.70 -7.99
N GLU A 144 -1.42 -6.49 -7.42
CA GLU A 144 -2.47 -5.70 -8.06
C GLU A 144 -1.99 -4.28 -8.37
N ARG A 145 -1.21 -3.69 -7.45
CA ARG A 145 -0.70 -2.33 -7.64
C ARG A 145 0.35 -2.27 -8.74
N ILE A 146 1.26 -3.24 -8.80
CA ILE A 146 2.24 -3.40 -9.90
C ILE A 146 1.52 -3.59 -11.23
N ALA A 147 0.50 -4.46 -11.28
CA ALA A 147 -0.26 -4.67 -12.51
C ALA A 147 -0.92 -3.38 -12.97
N ARG A 148 -1.59 -2.65 -12.06
CA ARG A 148 -2.26 -1.37 -12.37
C ARG A 148 -1.34 -0.24 -12.80
N SER A 149 -0.04 -0.27 -12.51
CA SER A 149 0.85 0.79 -13.01
C SER A 149 0.96 0.75 -14.53
N GLY A 150 0.71 -0.41 -15.16
CA GLY A 150 0.83 -0.60 -16.61
C GLY A 150 2.26 -0.44 -17.12
N ASP A 151 3.24 -0.27 -16.23
CA ASP A 151 4.65 -0.14 -16.58
C ASP A 151 5.27 -1.50 -16.88
N ARG A 152 5.75 -1.67 -18.12
CA ARG A 152 6.42 -2.88 -18.58
C ARG A 152 7.61 -3.25 -17.70
N SER A 153 8.36 -2.26 -17.21
CA SER A 153 9.53 -2.50 -16.37
C SER A 153 9.15 -3.08 -15.02
N SER A 154 8.08 -2.55 -14.41
CA SER A 154 7.51 -3.03 -13.15
C SER A 154 6.94 -4.45 -13.27
N VAL A 155 6.21 -4.74 -14.34
CA VAL A 155 5.67 -6.08 -14.59
C VAL A 155 6.76 -7.08 -14.97
N LYS A 156 7.82 -6.66 -15.67
CA LYS A 156 9.00 -7.52 -15.93
C LYS A 156 9.61 -8.04 -14.64
N LYS A 157 9.61 -7.24 -13.57
CA LYS A 157 10.08 -7.65 -12.23
C LYS A 157 9.20 -8.74 -11.59
N LEU A 158 7.99 -9.01 -12.12
CA LEU A 158 7.13 -10.12 -11.70
C LEU A 158 7.48 -11.46 -12.38
N LEU A 159 8.21 -11.48 -13.49
CA LEU A 159 8.55 -12.71 -14.21
C LEU A 159 9.24 -13.76 -13.31
N PRO A 160 10.24 -13.42 -12.48
CA PRO A 160 10.84 -14.39 -11.56
C PRO A 160 9.83 -14.97 -10.55
N LEU A 161 8.84 -14.16 -10.15
CA LEU A 161 7.79 -14.58 -9.22
C LEU A 161 6.78 -15.53 -9.86
N LEU A 162 6.52 -15.37 -11.16
CA LEU A 162 5.67 -16.26 -11.91
C LEU A 162 6.39 -17.57 -12.25
N ASP A 163 7.70 -17.52 -12.50
CA ASP A 163 8.55 -18.68 -12.81
C ASP A 163 8.83 -19.58 -11.60
N ASP A 164 8.74 -19.04 -10.38
CA ASP A 164 8.89 -19.80 -9.15
C ASP A 164 7.78 -20.86 -8.96
N THR A 165 8.08 -22.10 -9.34
CA THR A 165 7.18 -23.26 -9.23
C THR A 165 7.00 -23.76 -7.79
N THR A 166 7.73 -23.20 -6.82
CA THR A 166 7.59 -23.58 -5.41
C THR A 166 6.44 -22.86 -4.70
N LYS A 167 5.81 -21.87 -5.37
CA LYS A 167 4.72 -21.08 -4.79
C LYS A 167 3.36 -21.81 -4.81
N PRO A 168 2.50 -21.59 -3.81
CA PRO A 168 1.18 -22.21 -3.78
C PRO A 168 0.34 -21.81 -5.00
N ARG A 169 -0.33 -22.81 -5.58
CA ARG A 169 -1.12 -22.74 -6.82
C ARG A 169 -2.11 -21.57 -6.88
N HIS A 170 -2.81 -21.27 -5.79
CA HIS A 170 -3.83 -20.21 -5.76
C HIS A 170 -3.21 -18.81 -5.76
N GLU A 171 -2.00 -18.67 -5.19
CA GLU A 171 -1.31 -17.39 -5.16
C GLU A 171 -0.82 -17.05 -6.57
N LEU A 172 -0.08 -17.97 -7.19
CA LEU A 172 0.44 -17.84 -8.55
C LEU A 172 -0.64 -17.55 -9.58
N LEU A 173 -1.78 -18.25 -9.52
CA LEU A 173 -2.89 -18.02 -10.44
C LEU A 173 -3.51 -16.63 -10.24
N SER A 174 -3.58 -16.12 -9.01
CA SER A 174 -4.05 -14.75 -8.76
C SER A 174 -3.06 -13.70 -9.28
N ILE A 175 -1.75 -13.91 -9.09
CA ILE A 175 -0.69 -13.05 -9.67
C ILE A 175 -0.81 -13.03 -11.19
N ALA A 176 -0.88 -14.24 -11.76
CA ALA A 176 -0.93 -14.49 -13.17
C ALA A 176 -2.21 -13.88 -13.77
N ASP A 177 -3.38 -14.14 -13.20
CA ASP A 177 -4.64 -13.56 -13.69
C ASP A 177 -4.63 -12.03 -13.65
N HIS A 178 -4.07 -11.41 -12.60
CA HIS A 178 -4.03 -9.93 -12.53
C HIS A 178 -3.01 -9.35 -13.51
N ALA A 179 -1.80 -9.91 -13.59
CA ALA A 179 -0.80 -9.50 -14.56
C ALA A 179 -1.27 -9.74 -16.00
N ALA A 180 -1.96 -10.85 -16.26
CA ALA A 180 -2.51 -11.20 -17.56
C ALA A 180 -3.72 -10.37 -17.94
N ASN A 181 -4.63 -10.06 -17.01
CA ASN A 181 -5.76 -9.19 -17.28
C ASN A 181 -5.28 -7.78 -17.60
N THR A 182 -4.30 -7.24 -16.88
CA THR A 182 -3.72 -5.95 -17.23
C THR A 182 -2.94 -6.00 -18.54
N ALA A 183 -2.14 -7.04 -18.80
CA ALA A 183 -1.46 -7.20 -20.09
C ALA A 183 -2.46 -7.38 -21.26
N ALA A 184 -3.58 -8.07 -21.04
CA ALA A 184 -4.62 -8.30 -22.05
C ALA A 184 -5.48 -7.06 -22.31
N GLU A 185 -5.77 -6.26 -21.28
CA GLU A 185 -6.39 -4.94 -21.39
C GLU A 185 -5.50 -3.97 -22.19
N LEU A 186 -4.16 -4.07 -22.03
CA LEU A 186 -3.20 -3.21 -22.73
C LEU A 186 -2.83 -3.70 -24.14
N LEU A 187 -2.97 -4.99 -24.44
CA LEU A 187 -2.63 -5.57 -25.74
C LEU A 187 -3.79 -5.60 -26.75
N ASP A 188 -4.99 -5.16 -26.37
CA ASP A 188 -6.24 -5.27 -27.17
C ASP A 188 -6.47 -6.68 -27.77
N ARG A 189 -5.93 -7.70 -27.10
CA ARG A 189 -6.04 -9.11 -27.48
C ARG A 189 -6.90 -9.78 -26.44
N LYS A 190 -8.21 -9.60 -26.56
CA LYS A 190 -9.26 -10.30 -25.78
C LYS A 190 -9.33 -11.79 -26.12
N ARG A 191 -8.20 -12.51 -26.09
CA ARG A 191 -8.20 -13.96 -26.14
C ARG A 191 -8.37 -14.47 -24.71
N PRO A 192 -9.42 -15.26 -24.40
CA PRO A 192 -9.55 -15.87 -23.10
C PRO A 192 -8.32 -16.72 -22.79
N VAL A 193 -7.86 -16.71 -21.55
CA VAL A 193 -6.84 -17.66 -21.08
C VAL A 193 -7.48 -19.05 -21.02
N ASP A 194 -6.77 -20.08 -21.44
CA ASP A 194 -7.22 -21.46 -21.32
C ASP A 194 -7.07 -21.94 -19.87
N TYR A 195 -8.21 -22.02 -19.18
CA TYR A 195 -8.30 -22.52 -17.81
C TYR A 195 -8.52 -24.03 -17.72
N SER A 196 -8.39 -24.78 -18.84
CA SER A 196 -8.59 -26.23 -18.87
C SER A 196 -7.68 -26.98 -17.90
N THR A 197 -6.45 -26.50 -17.69
CA THR A 197 -5.63 -26.91 -16.54
C THR A 197 -4.91 -25.71 -15.91
N PRO A 198 -4.64 -25.74 -14.59
CA PRO A 198 -3.86 -24.71 -13.92
C PRO A 198 -2.46 -24.50 -14.49
N ALA A 199 -1.83 -25.58 -14.96
CA ALA A 199 -0.49 -25.54 -15.54
C ALA A 199 -0.52 -24.88 -16.92
N ALA A 200 -1.55 -25.19 -17.74
CA ALA A 200 -1.76 -24.55 -19.03
C ALA A 200 -2.06 -23.05 -18.88
N ALA A 201 -2.97 -22.68 -17.96
CA ALA A 201 -3.28 -21.28 -17.67
C ALA A 201 -2.02 -20.51 -17.22
N ARG A 202 -1.23 -21.09 -16.30
CA ARG A 202 0.04 -20.48 -15.85
C ARG A 202 1.02 -20.30 -17.00
N ALA A 203 1.25 -21.34 -17.80
CA ALA A 203 2.21 -21.28 -18.90
C ALA A 203 1.79 -20.23 -19.95
N GLU A 204 0.51 -20.18 -20.29
CA GLU A 204 -0.04 -19.21 -21.22
C GLU A 204 0.11 -17.77 -20.69
N ILE A 205 -0.21 -17.55 -19.41
CA ILE A 205 -0.06 -16.24 -18.79
C ILE A 205 1.41 -15.79 -18.78
N ILE A 206 2.33 -16.66 -18.37
CA ILE A 206 3.77 -16.35 -18.38
C ILE A 206 4.22 -15.97 -19.78
N GLN A 207 3.81 -16.74 -20.80
CA GLN A 207 4.13 -16.43 -22.19
C GLN A 207 3.56 -15.08 -22.64
N ARG A 208 2.31 -14.75 -22.28
CA ARG A 208 1.70 -13.45 -22.61
C ARG A 208 2.43 -12.29 -21.95
N VAL A 209 2.78 -12.42 -20.67
CA VAL A 209 3.52 -11.38 -19.93
C VAL A 209 4.92 -11.21 -20.53
N ARG A 210 5.63 -12.30 -20.84
CA ARG A 210 6.94 -12.25 -21.51
C ARG A 210 6.85 -11.56 -22.87
N ALA A 211 5.92 -12.00 -23.72
CA ALA A 211 5.72 -11.41 -25.03
C ALA A 211 5.43 -9.90 -24.93
N TRP A 212 4.60 -9.46 -23.98
CA TRP A 212 4.29 -8.04 -23.81
C TRP A 212 5.49 -7.20 -23.33
N VAL A 213 6.35 -7.78 -22.48
CA VAL A 213 7.56 -7.14 -21.97
C VAL A 213 8.68 -7.10 -23.02
N GLU A 214 8.71 -8.05 -23.95
CA GLU A 214 9.76 -8.20 -24.97
C GLU A 214 9.44 -7.52 -26.33
N ASP A 215 8.20 -7.10 -26.56
CA ASP A 215 7.72 -6.43 -27.80
C ASP A 215 8.10 -4.94 -27.89
N GLU A 216 9.40 -4.60 -27.69
CA GLU A 216 9.95 -3.24 -27.87
C GLU A 216 10.00 -2.76 -29.34
#